data_AF-A0A0E9NRP2-F1
#
_entry.id   AF-A0A0E9NRP2-F1
#
_cell.length_a   1.000
_cell.length_b   1.000
_cell.length_c   1.000
_cell.angle_alpha   90.00
_cell.angle_beta   90.00
_cell.angle_gamma   90.00
#
_symmetry.space_group_name_H-M   'P 1'
#
loop_
_entity.id
_entity.type
_entity.pdbx_description
1 polymer ?
#
loop_
_entity_poly.entity_id
_entity_poly.type
_entity_poly.pdbx_seq_one_letter_code
_entity_poly.pdbx_strand_id
1 'polypeptide(L)'
;MSTHTPTAHLLTLTRTAKRALSEAQSLSSTANAAITSTHDHIDAIRRLVPQTTFLRKAMSEQLKVLYGILDGIKAEEDTARTSFESELAALDALDADLNSILAHLKSTPIDPGFAEANLSLSRSGSADPEIRGKETLHDFVDDVAIEQLKRQLRGIIDEVQEVHDGIHVVIEAFNGEIEGFEQALHDVPPLPLLEAHPPPDETPTAEDEEDGEEREPFPADGDAVQTYLWISTHNADIIADLLLGLARHYDQCTLALNDISNGASVSTLVDPGEKEEFLGVLDRDGEQIDEVLDEVRELVGHCEDIGTTLEGYLGALTSAYDQTTALFTRLEGFGTATLPAHLGATKTFTQTRAEQTEHISTLHSSLSHLHTHYTNFSHAYTASLAEIQRRHTYNAHVLSIIESTLEELRVLGEEEEGRRSGWREEWGGEVYETAVWDGQWHGVLSISTVEFMRWVHEDTDNASHLLGALAVTSAEPAFVFAFASNALALLLAILLWMAVRVPSSMKWWQHNPYNDKVKAVWKRAVNMSVYIAYLVLMPALLVAPAVFVARMFIR
;
A
#
# COMPACT_ATOMS: atom_id res chain seq x y z
N MET A 1 -77.29 82.98 -16.56
CA MET A 1 -76.91 83.56 -17.86
C MET A 1 -75.72 84.50 -17.64
N SER A 2 -74.51 83.93 -17.56
CA SER A 2 -73.27 84.71 -17.65
C SER A 2 -72.78 84.58 -19.08
N THR A 3 -72.76 85.70 -19.79
CA THR A 3 -72.29 85.82 -21.17
C THR A 3 -70.75 85.77 -21.17
N HIS A 4 -70.17 84.58 -21.10
CA HIS A 4 -68.81 84.39 -21.60
C HIS A 4 -68.90 84.39 -23.12
N THR A 5 -68.18 85.29 -23.78
CA THR A 5 -67.99 85.21 -25.23
C THR A 5 -67.43 83.83 -25.56
N PRO A 6 -67.98 83.08 -26.54
CA PRO A 6 -67.55 81.71 -26.89
C PRO A 6 -66.03 81.58 -27.10
N THR A 7 -65.40 82.67 -27.56
CA THR A 7 -63.95 82.83 -27.72
C THR A 7 -63.16 82.76 -26.41
N ALA A 8 -63.69 83.31 -25.31
CA ALA A 8 -63.02 83.32 -24.01
C ALA A 8 -62.96 81.91 -23.39
N HIS A 9 -64.04 81.14 -23.56
CA HIS A 9 -64.15 79.76 -23.08
C HIS A 9 -63.25 78.79 -23.87
N LEU A 10 -63.21 78.91 -25.20
CA LEU A 10 -62.26 78.13 -26.01
C LEU A 10 -60.80 78.53 -25.76
N LEU A 11 -60.53 79.80 -25.42
CA LEU A 11 -59.21 80.24 -24.99
C LEU A 11 -58.79 79.66 -23.64
N THR A 12 -59.74 79.35 -22.74
CA THR A 12 -59.42 78.63 -21.50
C THR A 12 -59.19 77.15 -21.79
N LEU A 13 -60.06 76.51 -22.57
CA LEU A 13 -59.98 75.11 -22.96
C LEU A 13 -58.67 74.79 -23.72
N THR A 14 -58.31 75.61 -24.69
CA THR A 14 -57.03 75.47 -25.42
C THR A 14 -55.81 75.61 -24.52
N ARG A 15 -55.87 76.48 -23.49
CA ARG A 15 -54.76 76.64 -22.54
C ARG A 15 -54.66 75.47 -21.57
N THR A 16 -55.79 74.95 -21.09
CA THR A 16 -55.81 73.77 -20.21
C THR A 16 -55.33 72.54 -20.98
N ALA A 17 -55.85 72.30 -22.19
CA ALA A 17 -55.39 71.23 -23.08
C ALA A 17 -53.90 71.33 -23.39
N LYS A 18 -53.38 72.54 -23.67
CA LYS A 18 -51.93 72.75 -23.90
C LYS A 18 -51.09 72.40 -22.68
N ARG A 19 -51.53 72.82 -21.50
CA ARG A 19 -50.82 72.55 -20.24
C ARG A 19 -50.82 71.05 -19.95
N ALA A 20 -51.98 70.41 -20.04
CA ALA A 20 -52.13 68.97 -19.85
C ALA A 20 -51.25 68.18 -20.83
N LEU A 21 -51.26 68.53 -22.12
CA LEU A 21 -50.40 67.89 -23.11
C LEU A 21 -48.91 68.04 -22.77
N SER A 22 -48.47 69.24 -22.34
CA SER A 22 -47.06 69.44 -21.96
C SER A 22 -46.66 68.65 -20.71
N GLU A 23 -47.58 68.50 -19.77
CA GLU A 23 -47.38 67.73 -18.54
C GLU A 23 -47.32 66.23 -18.86
N ALA A 24 -48.30 65.72 -19.61
CA ALA A 24 -48.34 64.34 -20.07
C ALA A 24 -47.10 63.98 -20.91
N GLN A 25 -46.63 64.89 -21.78
CA GLN A 25 -45.37 64.69 -22.52
C GLN A 25 -44.16 64.51 -21.59
N SER A 26 -44.09 65.31 -20.53
CA SER A 26 -43.01 65.17 -19.54
C SER A 26 -43.10 63.85 -18.77
N LEU A 27 -44.32 63.46 -18.35
CA LEU A 27 -44.58 62.18 -17.66
C LEU A 27 -44.26 60.99 -18.56
N SER A 28 -44.66 61.03 -19.83
CA SER A 28 -44.34 60.00 -20.83
C SER A 28 -42.85 59.84 -21.06
N SER A 29 -42.09 60.95 -21.09
CA SER A 29 -40.63 60.87 -21.19
C SER A 29 -40.03 60.17 -19.97
N THR A 30 -40.56 60.42 -18.78
CA THR A 30 -40.14 59.71 -17.54
C THR A 30 -40.52 58.24 -17.61
N ALA A 31 -41.75 57.92 -18.03
CA ALA A 31 -42.23 56.55 -18.24
C ALA A 31 -41.30 55.78 -19.17
N ASN A 32 -40.99 56.34 -20.34
CA ASN A 32 -40.12 55.71 -21.32
C ASN A 32 -38.71 55.47 -20.77
N ALA A 33 -38.18 56.39 -19.97
CA ALA A 33 -36.90 56.19 -19.30
C ALA A 33 -36.95 55.04 -18.29
N ALA A 34 -38.02 54.98 -17.48
CA ALA A 34 -38.25 53.89 -16.52
C ALA A 34 -38.41 52.54 -17.23
N ILE A 35 -39.24 52.47 -18.27
CA ILE A 35 -39.46 51.26 -19.08
C ILE A 35 -38.16 50.79 -19.73
N THR A 36 -37.38 51.70 -20.34
CA THR A 36 -36.09 51.34 -20.94
C THR A 36 -35.14 50.77 -19.89
N SER A 37 -35.06 51.37 -18.70
CA SER A 37 -34.27 50.86 -17.58
C SER A 37 -34.76 49.49 -17.10
N THR A 38 -36.08 49.28 -17.03
CA THR A 38 -36.72 48.01 -16.68
C THR A 38 -36.34 46.91 -17.68
N HIS A 39 -36.37 47.20 -18.98
CA HIS A 39 -35.92 46.28 -20.02
C HIS A 39 -34.44 45.91 -19.86
N ASP A 40 -33.56 46.90 -19.62
CA ASP A 40 -32.14 46.65 -19.38
C ASP A 40 -31.92 45.76 -18.14
N HIS A 41 -32.68 45.99 -17.06
CA HIS A 41 -32.65 45.14 -15.86
C HIS A 41 -33.11 43.71 -16.17
N ILE A 42 -34.19 43.54 -16.93
CA ILE A 42 -34.72 42.22 -17.34
C ILE A 42 -33.69 41.45 -18.17
N ASP A 43 -33.04 42.10 -19.13
CA ASP A 43 -32.00 41.48 -19.96
C ASP A 43 -30.77 41.08 -19.14
N ALA A 44 -30.40 41.87 -18.14
CA ALA A 44 -29.36 41.51 -17.18
C ALA A 44 -29.77 40.30 -16.33
N ILE A 45 -31.00 40.28 -15.81
CA ILE A 45 -31.55 39.17 -15.01
C ILE A 45 -31.57 37.86 -15.81
N ARG A 46 -32.11 37.88 -17.04
CA ARG A 46 -32.19 36.71 -17.92
C ARG A 46 -30.83 36.07 -18.23
N ARG A 47 -29.76 36.86 -18.16
CA ARG A 47 -28.38 36.41 -18.36
C ARG A 47 -27.73 35.93 -17.06
N LEU A 48 -27.88 36.67 -15.96
CA LEU A 48 -27.19 36.38 -14.70
C LEU A 48 -27.78 35.19 -13.93
N VAL A 49 -29.10 34.98 -13.98
CA VAL A 49 -29.76 33.83 -13.31
C VAL A 49 -29.19 32.48 -13.79
N PRO A 50 -29.19 32.16 -15.10
CA PRO A 50 -28.65 30.90 -15.57
C PRO A 50 -27.13 30.79 -15.34
N GLN A 51 -26.38 31.89 -15.48
CA GLN A 51 -24.94 31.89 -15.24
C GLN A 51 -24.61 31.55 -13.79
N THR A 52 -25.28 32.20 -12.83
CA THR A 52 -25.08 31.95 -11.39
C THR A 52 -25.50 30.53 -11.03
N THR A 53 -26.64 30.07 -11.55
CA THR A 53 -27.15 28.70 -11.32
C THR A 53 -26.17 27.65 -11.85
N PHE A 54 -25.69 27.84 -13.07
CA PHE A 54 -24.71 26.96 -13.70
C PHE A 54 -23.41 26.93 -12.87
N LEU A 55 -22.90 28.08 -12.46
CA LEU A 55 -21.64 28.17 -11.72
C LEU A 55 -21.74 27.50 -10.34
N ARG A 56 -22.83 27.73 -9.59
CA ARG A 56 -23.08 27.07 -8.31
C ARG A 56 -23.17 25.55 -8.45
N LYS A 57 -23.86 25.07 -9.49
CA LYS A 57 -23.95 23.63 -9.79
C LYS A 57 -22.60 23.05 -10.15
N ALA A 58 -21.85 23.71 -11.03
CA ALA A 58 -20.51 23.29 -11.43
C ALA A 58 -19.56 23.22 -10.24
N MET A 59 -19.60 24.21 -9.34
CA MET A 59 -18.81 24.18 -8.10
C MET A 59 -19.19 23.00 -7.19
N SER A 60 -20.48 22.73 -7.00
CA SER A 60 -20.93 21.57 -6.22
C SER A 60 -20.45 20.25 -6.84
N GLU A 61 -20.48 20.13 -8.17
CA GLU A 61 -19.96 18.97 -8.88
C GLU A 61 -18.44 18.82 -8.73
N GLN A 62 -17.68 19.92 -8.82
CA GLN A 62 -16.23 19.87 -8.57
C GLN A 62 -15.90 19.49 -7.13
N LEU A 63 -16.65 19.97 -6.14
CA LEU A 63 -16.48 19.56 -4.74
C LEU A 63 -16.72 18.06 -4.55
N LYS A 64 -17.72 17.48 -5.23
CA LYS A 64 -17.93 16.03 -5.23
C LYS A 64 -16.73 15.26 -5.80
N VAL A 65 -16.11 15.79 -6.86
CA VAL A 65 -14.88 15.19 -7.41
C VAL A 65 -13.75 15.26 -6.40
N LEU A 66 -13.56 16.40 -5.72
CA LEU A 66 -12.53 16.55 -4.69
C LEU A 66 -12.76 15.60 -3.50
N TYR A 67 -14.00 15.44 -3.04
CA TYR A 67 -14.34 14.43 -2.04
C TYR A 67 -14.03 13.00 -2.55
N GLY A 68 -14.33 12.69 -3.81
CA GLY A 68 -13.98 11.40 -4.40
C GLY A 68 -12.47 11.14 -4.45
N ILE A 69 -11.65 12.18 -4.70
CA ILE A 69 -10.19 12.07 -4.62
C ILE A 69 -9.76 11.84 -3.16
N LEU A 70 -10.28 12.62 -2.22
CA LEU A 70 -9.98 12.49 -0.80
C LEU A 70 -10.31 11.08 -0.28
N ASP A 71 -11.49 10.55 -0.62
CA ASP A 71 -11.92 9.21 -0.25
C ASP A 71 -11.00 8.15 -0.86
N GLY A 72 -10.53 8.35 -2.10
CA GLY A 72 -9.53 7.50 -2.73
C GLY A 72 -8.19 7.50 -1.97
N ILE A 73 -7.73 8.66 -1.50
CA ILE A 73 -6.50 8.78 -0.70
C ILE A 73 -6.67 8.09 0.65
N LYS A 74 -7.80 8.30 1.34
CA LYS A 74 -8.12 7.64 2.62
C LYS A 74 -8.19 6.12 2.46
N ALA A 75 -8.82 5.63 1.40
CA ALA A 75 -8.90 4.20 1.12
C ALA A 75 -7.51 3.57 0.87
N GLU A 76 -6.62 4.29 0.19
CA GLU A 76 -5.24 3.84 -0.02
C GLU A 76 -4.44 3.83 1.30
N GLU A 77 -4.59 4.85 2.16
CA GLU A 77 -4.01 4.89 3.50
C GLU A 77 -4.52 3.72 4.36
N ASP A 78 -5.83 3.48 4.40
CA ASP A 78 -6.43 2.39 5.16
C ASP A 78 -5.95 1.02 4.66
N THR A 79 -5.81 0.86 3.35
CA THR A 79 -5.24 -0.36 2.75
C THR A 79 -3.78 -0.53 3.13
N ALA A 80 -2.99 0.54 3.10
CA ALA A 80 -1.58 0.53 3.49
C ALA A 80 -1.40 0.17 4.98
N ARG A 81 -2.24 0.74 5.84
CA ARG A 81 -2.26 0.48 7.29
C ARG A 81 -2.63 -0.96 7.60
N THR A 82 -3.72 -1.47 7.01
CA THR A 82 -4.14 -2.85 7.23
C THR A 82 -3.12 -3.86 6.70
N SER A 83 -2.47 -3.59 5.56
CA SER A 83 -1.36 -4.40 5.06
C SER A 83 -0.17 -4.38 6.02
N PHE A 84 0.18 -3.22 6.58
CA PHE A 84 1.25 -3.10 7.57
C PHE A 84 0.96 -3.89 8.85
N GLU A 85 -0.25 -3.76 9.39
CA GLU A 85 -0.68 -4.50 10.58
C GLU A 85 -0.59 -6.03 10.36
N SER A 86 -0.96 -6.49 9.16
CA SER A 86 -0.83 -7.90 8.79
C SER A 86 0.63 -8.35 8.68
N GLU A 87 1.50 -7.54 8.08
CA GLU A 87 2.94 -7.82 7.97
C GLU A 87 3.61 -7.85 9.36
N LEU A 88 3.25 -6.91 10.23
CA LEU A 88 3.74 -6.85 11.61
C LEU A 88 3.31 -8.09 12.40
N ALA A 89 2.05 -8.50 12.28
CA ALA A 89 1.57 -9.72 12.94
C ALA A 89 2.30 -10.99 12.46
N ALA A 90 2.61 -11.08 11.16
CA ALA A 90 3.40 -12.18 10.62
C ALA A 90 4.83 -12.19 11.17
N LEU A 91 5.43 -11.00 11.32
CA LEU A 91 6.78 -10.84 11.83
C LEU A 91 6.88 -11.11 13.34
N ASP A 92 5.89 -10.68 14.12
CA ASP A 92 5.78 -10.99 15.55
C ASP A 92 5.64 -12.49 15.79
N ALA A 93 4.85 -13.19 14.96
CA ALA A 93 4.74 -14.65 15.02
C ALA A 93 6.10 -15.33 14.77
N LEU A 94 6.84 -14.84 13.76
CA LEU A 94 8.15 -15.38 13.42
C LEU A 94 9.22 -15.06 14.48
N ASP A 95 9.16 -13.89 15.12
CA ASP A 95 10.02 -13.57 16.26
C ASP A 95 9.70 -14.46 17.46
N ALA A 96 8.42 -14.76 17.71
CA ALA A 96 8.00 -15.68 18.77
C ALA A 96 8.54 -17.10 18.51
N ASP A 97 8.45 -17.59 17.27
CA ASP A 97 9.01 -18.88 16.86
C ASP A 97 10.54 -18.93 17.01
N LEU A 98 11.24 -17.87 16.58
CA LEU A 98 12.68 -17.73 16.77
C LEU A 98 13.05 -17.74 18.27
N ASN A 99 12.36 -16.96 19.10
CA ASN A 99 12.63 -16.94 20.54
C ASN A 99 12.35 -18.31 21.19
N SER A 100 11.34 -19.05 20.70
CA SER A 100 11.05 -20.42 21.13
C SER A 100 12.21 -21.38 20.80
N ILE A 101 12.74 -21.32 19.56
CA ILE A 101 13.89 -22.15 19.18
C ILE A 101 15.16 -21.78 19.96
N LEU A 102 15.41 -20.49 20.18
CA LEU A 102 16.54 -20.00 20.98
C LEU A 102 16.43 -20.45 22.44
N ALA A 103 15.23 -20.39 23.03
CA ALA A 103 14.98 -20.92 24.38
C ALA A 103 15.24 -22.44 24.45
N HIS A 104 14.85 -23.18 23.41
CA HIS A 104 15.14 -24.60 23.30
C HIS A 104 16.66 -24.87 23.23
N LEU A 105 17.40 -24.14 22.39
CA LEU A 105 18.87 -24.23 22.30
C LEU A 105 19.54 -23.91 23.64
N LYS A 106 19.02 -22.93 24.38
CA LYS A 106 19.52 -22.54 25.72
C LYS A 106 19.26 -23.61 26.78
N SER A 107 18.13 -24.29 26.69
CA SER A 107 17.77 -25.38 27.61
C SER A 107 18.50 -26.70 27.31
N THR A 108 19.14 -26.82 26.15
CA THR A 108 19.79 -28.05 25.69
C THR A 108 21.27 -28.04 26.08
N PRO A 109 21.67 -28.80 27.12
CA PRO A 109 23.08 -28.89 27.49
C PRO A 109 23.86 -29.67 26.43
N ILE A 110 25.15 -29.35 26.31
CA ILE A 110 26.06 -30.11 25.47
C ILE A 110 26.32 -31.47 26.11
N ASP A 111 26.27 -32.54 25.32
CA ASP A 111 26.55 -33.90 25.81
C ASP A 111 28.00 -33.99 26.32
N PRO A 112 28.24 -34.64 27.47
CA PRO A 112 29.57 -34.73 28.09
C PRO A 112 30.63 -35.32 27.16
N GLY A 113 30.28 -36.18 26.20
CA GLY A 113 31.23 -36.71 25.22
C GLY A 113 31.78 -35.65 24.27
N PHE A 114 30.97 -34.64 23.91
CA PHE A 114 31.43 -33.47 23.16
C PHE A 114 32.17 -32.46 24.05
N ALA A 115 31.71 -32.28 25.29
CA ALA A 115 32.36 -31.39 26.25
C ALA A 115 33.79 -31.87 26.58
N GLU A 116 33.99 -33.17 26.78
CA GLU A 116 35.31 -33.77 27.01
C GLU A 116 36.22 -33.69 25.77
N ALA A 117 35.68 -33.87 24.56
CA ALA A 117 36.44 -33.68 23.32
C ALA A 117 36.93 -32.23 23.18
N ASN A 118 36.06 -31.26 23.48
CA ASN A 118 36.38 -29.83 23.47
C ASN A 118 37.41 -29.45 24.56
N LEU A 119 37.31 -30.04 25.75
CA LEU A 119 38.28 -29.87 26.84
C LEU A 119 39.64 -30.51 26.53
N SER A 120 39.63 -31.66 25.84
CA SER A 120 40.84 -32.39 25.42
C SER A 120 41.61 -31.61 24.35
N LEU A 121 40.91 -31.01 23.38
CA LEU A 121 41.47 -30.08 22.39
C LEU A 121 42.05 -28.82 23.07
N SER A 122 41.37 -28.32 24.11
CA SER A 122 41.83 -27.15 24.90
C SER A 122 43.08 -27.40 25.76
N ARG A 123 43.38 -28.66 26.12
CA ARG A 123 44.58 -29.05 26.88
C ARG A 123 45.80 -29.24 25.98
N SER A 124 45.61 -29.52 24.69
CA SER A 124 46.68 -29.71 23.70
C SER A 124 47.26 -28.39 23.15
N GLY A 125 46.80 -27.23 23.63
CA GLY A 125 47.32 -25.92 23.21
C GLY A 125 46.95 -25.49 21.79
N SER A 126 46.11 -26.26 21.08
CA SER A 126 45.70 -26.04 19.70
C SER A 126 44.23 -25.63 19.52
N ALA A 127 43.50 -25.39 20.62
CA ALA A 127 42.12 -24.93 20.53
C ALA A 127 42.05 -23.42 20.35
N ASP A 128 41.21 -22.98 19.41
CA ASP A 128 40.76 -21.60 19.31
C ASP A 128 40.21 -21.14 20.67
N PRO A 129 40.53 -19.92 21.13
CA PRO A 129 40.12 -19.39 22.43
C PRO A 129 38.59 -19.32 22.62
N GLU A 130 37.82 -19.42 21.53
CA GLU A 130 36.36 -19.32 21.52
C GLU A 130 35.62 -20.57 21.98
N ILE A 131 36.26 -21.74 22.08
CA ILE A 131 35.57 -23.01 22.43
C ILE A 131 35.57 -23.26 23.96
N ARG A 132 36.34 -22.49 24.73
CA ARG A 132 36.41 -22.63 26.19
C ARG A 132 35.17 -22.05 26.87
N GLY A 133 34.42 -22.90 27.58
CA GLY A 133 33.34 -22.47 28.47
C GLY A 133 31.94 -22.45 27.86
N LYS A 134 31.75 -23.06 26.68
CA LYS A 134 30.43 -23.28 26.09
C LYS A 134 29.75 -24.47 26.77
N GLU A 135 28.62 -24.23 27.44
CA GLU A 135 27.87 -25.24 28.21
C GLU A 135 26.57 -25.64 27.50
N THR A 136 25.98 -24.72 26.74
CA THR A 136 24.70 -24.92 26.07
C THR A 136 24.84 -24.74 24.57
N LEU A 137 23.90 -25.30 23.81
CA LEU A 137 23.90 -25.17 22.35
C LEU A 137 23.72 -23.70 21.90
N HIS A 138 23.10 -22.88 22.75
CA HIS A 138 22.96 -21.43 22.55
C HIS A 138 24.30 -20.68 22.51
N ASP A 139 25.38 -21.18 23.13
CA ASP A 139 26.68 -20.49 23.11
C ASP A 139 27.35 -20.50 21.72
N PHE A 140 26.73 -21.16 20.74
CA PHE A 140 27.11 -21.17 19.32
C PHE A 140 26.20 -20.28 18.43
N VAL A 141 25.23 -19.60 19.04
CA VAL A 141 24.31 -18.66 18.38
C VAL A 141 24.98 -17.28 18.30
N ASP A 142 24.71 -16.53 17.22
CA ASP A 142 25.16 -15.15 17.05
C ASP A 142 24.06 -14.19 17.53
N ASP A 143 24.08 -13.89 18.83
CA ASP A 143 23.14 -12.95 19.45
C ASP A 143 23.28 -11.52 18.89
N VAL A 144 24.47 -11.14 18.41
CA VAL A 144 24.75 -9.80 17.89
C VAL A 144 24.02 -9.59 16.57
N ALA A 145 24.06 -10.60 15.68
CA ALA A 145 23.33 -10.58 14.41
C ALA A 145 21.81 -10.53 14.63
N ILE A 146 21.28 -11.31 15.57
CA ILE A 146 19.84 -11.30 15.93
C ILE A 146 19.43 -9.91 16.43
N GLU A 147 20.18 -9.33 17.36
CA GLU A 147 19.87 -8.00 17.91
C GLU A 147 20.03 -6.88 16.88
N GLN A 148 20.93 -7.03 15.90
CA GLN A 148 21.02 -6.11 14.78
C GLN A 148 19.78 -6.16 13.90
N LEU A 149 19.29 -7.36 13.57
CA LEU A 149 18.07 -7.53 12.78
C LEU A 149 16.85 -6.95 13.50
N LYS A 150 16.71 -7.21 14.80
CA LYS A 150 15.64 -6.63 15.64
C LYS A 150 15.72 -5.10 15.75
N ARG A 151 16.92 -4.52 15.72
CA ARG A 151 17.10 -3.05 15.67
C ARG A 151 16.70 -2.47 14.31
N GLN A 152 17.08 -3.13 13.21
CA GLN A 152 16.67 -2.71 11.88
C GLN A 152 15.16 -2.74 11.73
N LEU A 153 14.50 -3.78 12.25
CA LEU A 153 13.04 -3.87 12.25
C LEU A 153 12.39 -2.69 12.99
N ARG A 154 12.83 -2.41 14.23
CA ARG A 154 12.31 -1.27 15.00
C ARG A 154 12.45 0.04 14.24
N GLY A 155 13.60 0.27 13.61
CA GLY A 155 13.83 1.47 12.79
C GLY A 155 12.85 1.60 11.62
N ILE A 156 12.53 0.51 10.92
CA ILE A 156 11.54 0.54 9.82
C ILE A 156 10.13 0.76 10.36
N ILE A 157 9.78 0.19 11.51
CA ILE A 157 8.46 0.42 12.13
C ILE A 157 8.29 1.90 12.44
N ASP A 158 9.31 2.55 13.02
CA ASP A 158 9.30 3.98 13.32
C ASP A 158 9.16 4.81 12.03
N GLU A 159 9.89 4.45 10.97
CA GLU A 159 9.84 5.12 9.67
C GLU A 159 8.47 4.97 8.97
N VAL A 160 7.86 3.78 9.05
CA VAL A 160 6.52 3.53 8.50
C VAL A 160 5.47 4.36 9.26
N GLN A 161 5.58 4.46 10.58
CA GLN A 161 4.68 5.27 11.39
C GLN A 161 4.81 6.76 11.05
N GLU A 162 6.03 7.28 10.92
CA GLU A 162 6.28 8.67 10.50
C GLU A 162 5.65 8.96 9.13
N VAL A 163 5.75 8.04 8.18
CA VAL A 163 5.15 8.17 6.84
C VAL A 163 3.62 8.16 6.91
N HIS A 164 3.01 7.33 7.77
CA HIS A 164 1.55 7.33 7.98
C HIS A 164 1.07 8.61 8.65
N ASP A 165 1.75 9.08 9.69
CA ASP A 165 1.43 10.36 10.34
C ASP A 165 1.53 11.53 9.35
N GLY A 166 2.54 11.50 8.47
CA GLY A 166 2.73 12.46 7.40
C GLY A 166 1.55 12.51 6.41
N ILE A 167 1.07 11.36 5.93
CA ILE A 167 -0.08 11.35 5.00
C ILE A 167 -1.39 11.74 5.71
N HIS A 168 -1.56 11.38 6.99
CA HIS A 168 -2.73 11.76 7.75
C HIS A 168 -2.87 13.29 7.87
N VAL A 169 -1.76 13.99 8.13
CA VAL A 169 -1.73 15.47 8.14
C VAL A 169 -2.14 16.04 6.78
N VAL A 170 -1.69 15.43 5.67
CA VAL A 170 -2.08 15.84 4.31
C VAL A 170 -3.57 15.63 4.07
N ILE A 171 -4.13 14.51 4.53
CA ILE A 171 -5.56 14.19 4.43
C ILE A 171 -6.41 15.17 5.23
N GLU A 172 -6.01 15.50 6.47
CA GLU A 172 -6.71 16.48 7.31
C GLU A 172 -6.67 17.88 6.68
N ALA A 173 -5.51 18.31 6.17
CA ALA A 173 -5.37 19.59 5.49
C ALA A 173 -6.27 19.64 4.25
N PHE A 174 -6.25 18.60 3.41
CA PHE A 174 -7.07 18.54 2.21
C PHE A 174 -8.58 18.53 2.54
N ASN A 175 -8.99 17.75 3.55
CA ASN A 175 -10.37 17.73 4.03
C ASN A 175 -10.83 19.11 4.52
N GLY A 176 -10.01 19.78 5.34
CA GLY A 176 -10.33 21.11 5.85
C GLY A 176 -10.45 22.16 4.74
N GLU A 177 -9.65 22.05 3.68
CA GLU A 177 -9.79 22.93 2.51
C GLU A 177 -11.10 22.67 1.74
N ILE A 178 -11.49 21.41 1.53
CA ILE A 178 -12.76 21.06 0.88
C ILE A 178 -13.96 21.56 1.72
N GLU A 179 -13.95 21.32 3.03
CA GLU A 179 -14.99 21.81 3.95
C GLU A 179 -15.08 23.34 3.93
N GLY A 180 -13.92 24.03 3.84
CA GLY A 180 -13.86 25.49 3.70
C GLY A 180 -14.45 26.02 2.38
N PHE A 181 -14.43 25.25 1.30
CA PHE A 181 -15.13 25.59 0.06
C PHE A 181 -16.63 25.29 0.14
N GLU A 182 -17.02 24.18 0.75
CA GLU A 182 -18.42 23.82 0.96
C GLU A 182 -19.14 24.84 1.82
N GLN A 183 -18.53 25.22 2.95
CA GLN A 183 -19.06 26.27 3.82
C GLN A 183 -19.16 27.60 3.08
N ALA A 184 -18.12 27.99 2.34
CA ALA A 184 -18.15 29.23 1.59
C ALA A 184 -19.24 29.24 0.51
N LEU A 185 -19.51 28.10 -0.16
CA LEU A 185 -20.59 27.97 -1.14
C LEU A 185 -21.98 28.01 -0.48
N HIS A 186 -22.11 27.47 0.73
CA HIS A 186 -23.32 27.55 1.55
C HIS A 186 -23.59 28.98 2.03
N ASP A 187 -22.54 29.73 2.38
CA ASP A 187 -22.64 31.12 2.84
C ASP A 187 -23.03 32.10 1.71
N VAL A 188 -22.88 31.71 0.44
CA VAL A 188 -23.39 32.49 -0.69
C VAL A 188 -24.92 32.52 -0.63
N PRO A 189 -25.54 33.71 -0.53
CA PRO A 189 -26.98 33.84 -0.37
C PRO A 189 -27.71 33.11 -1.50
N PRO A 190 -28.84 32.44 -1.21
CA PRO A 190 -29.63 31.79 -2.23
C PRO A 190 -30.10 32.82 -3.26
N LEU A 191 -30.34 32.36 -4.48
CA LEU A 191 -30.92 33.22 -5.50
C LEU A 191 -32.28 33.73 -4.98
N PRO A 192 -32.50 35.06 -4.93
CA PRO A 192 -33.78 35.60 -4.52
C PRO A 192 -34.88 35.05 -5.43
N LEU A 193 -36.08 34.87 -4.89
CA LEU A 193 -37.26 34.58 -5.69
C LEU A 193 -37.86 35.91 -6.13
N LEU A 194 -38.04 36.08 -7.43
CA LEU A 194 -38.80 37.19 -7.96
C LEU A 194 -40.28 36.84 -7.86
N GLU A 195 -41.01 37.52 -6.99
CA GLU A 195 -42.45 37.30 -6.85
C GLU A 195 -43.17 37.82 -8.09
N ALA A 196 -44.06 36.99 -8.65
CA ALA A 196 -44.88 37.38 -9.80
C ALA A 196 -45.86 38.48 -9.35
N HIS A 197 -45.88 39.57 -10.11
CA HIS A 197 -46.87 40.62 -9.88
C HIS A 197 -48.29 40.07 -10.13
N PRO A 198 -49.28 40.37 -9.27
CA PRO A 198 -50.66 39.98 -9.53
C PRO A 198 -51.14 40.54 -10.88
N PRO A 199 -52.05 39.83 -11.58
CA PRO A 199 -52.64 40.35 -12.80
C PRO A 199 -53.34 41.69 -12.50
N PRO A 200 -53.23 42.70 -13.38
CA PRO A 200 -54.02 43.92 -13.25
C PRO A 200 -55.52 43.59 -13.26
N ASP A 201 -56.34 44.34 -12.51
CA ASP A 201 -57.80 44.11 -12.41
C ASP A 201 -58.51 44.17 -13.78
N GLU A 202 -57.88 44.77 -14.79
CA GLU A 202 -58.33 44.90 -16.17
C GLU A 202 -57.71 43.88 -17.15
N THR A 203 -57.30 42.69 -16.69
CA THR A 203 -56.95 41.63 -17.66
C THR A 203 -58.16 41.35 -18.55
N PRO A 204 -58.03 41.42 -19.89
CA PRO A 204 -59.12 41.09 -20.79
C PRO A 204 -59.57 39.67 -20.47
N THR A 205 -60.84 39.52 -20.09
CA THR A 205 -61.40 38.19 -20.00
C THR A 205 -61.56 37.67 -21.42
N ALA A 206 -61.50 36.35 -21.64
CA ALA A 206 -61.71 35.74 -22.96
C ALA A 206 -63.09 36.07 -23.59
N GLU A 207 -63.92 36.85 -22.92
CA GLU A 207 -65.21 37.35 -23.37
C GLU A 207 -65.13 38.75 -24.03
N ASP A 208 -63.99 39.45 -23.95
CA ASP A 208 -63.79 40.80 -24.50
C ASP A 208 -63.26 40.81 -25.96
N GLU A 209 -63.12 39.63 -26.60
CA GLU A 209 -62.65 39.44 -27.99
C GLU A 209 -63.68 39.83 -29.09
N GLU A 210 -64.63 40.73 -28.84
CA GLU A 210 -65.60 41.17 -29.88
C GLU A 210 -65.08 42.29 -30.79
N ASP A 211 -64.06 43.05 -30.36
CA ASP A 211 -63.42 44.09 -31.19
C ASP A 211 -62.00 43.64 -31.56
N GLY A 212 -61.76 43.38 -32.85
CA GLY A 212 -60.59 42.68 -33.41
C GLY A 212 -59.22 43.37 -33.30
N GLU A 213 -58.84 43.89 -32.14
CA GLU A 213 -57.45 44.20 -31.78
C GLU A 213 -56.82 42.98 -31.08
N GLU A 214 -55.84 42.35 -31.74
CA GLU A 214 -55.02 41.28 -31.18
C GLU A 214 -54.16 41.81 -30.01
N ARG A 215 -54.74 41.98 -28.81
CA ARG A 215 -53.99 42.30 -27.59
C ARG A 215 -53.23 41.05 -27.11
N GLU A 216 -51.95 41.19 -26.82
CA GLU A 216 -51.15 40.05 -26.35
C GLU A 216 -51.67 39.50 -25.01
N PRO A 217 -51.99 38.19 -24.93
CA PRO A 217 -52.57 37.59 -23.74
C PRO A 217 -51.59 37.64 -22.56
N PHE A 218 -52.12 37.86 -21.36
CA PHE A 218 -51.32 37.87 -20.13
C PHE A 218 -50.56 36.54 -19.97
N PRO A 219 -49.25 36.56 -19.66
CA PRO A 219 -48.44 35.35 -19.59
C PRO A 219 -48.92 34.42 -18.46
N ALA A 220 -49.47 33.26 -18.84
CA ALA A 220 -50.02 32.26 -17.92
C ALA A 220 -48.94 31.38 -17.22
N ASP A 221 -47.70 31.41 -17.71
CA ASP A 221 -46.64 30.46 -17.36
C ASP A 221 -45.92 30.71 -16.01
N GLY A 222 -46.32 31.72 -15.24
CA GLY A 222 -45.75 31.98 -13.91
C GLY A 222 -44.28 32.44 -13.90
N ASP A 223 -43.71 32.76 -15.06
CA ASP A 223 -42.41 33.41 -15.17
C ASP A 223 -42.54 34.89 -14.79
N ALA A 224 -42.18 35.21 -13.55
CA ALA A 224 -42.27 36.56 -13.01
C ALA A 224 -41.54 37.60 -13.89
N VAL A 225 -40.41 37.24 -14.51
CA VAL A 225 -39.66 38.16 -15.37
C VAL A 225 -40.45 38.51 -16.63
N GLN A 226 -41.20 37.56 -17.20
CA GLN A 226 -42.10 37.82 -18.33
C GLN A 226 -43.33 38.61 -17.89
N THR A 227 -43.84 38.37 -16.69
CA THR A 227 -44.96 39.15 -16.13
C THR A 227 -44.59 40.63 -15.99
N TYR A 228 -43.43 40.96 -15.41
CA TYR A 228 -42.98 42.35 -15.30
C TYR A 228 -42.72 43.00 -16.67
N LEU A 229 -42.20 42.23 -17.64
CA LEU A 229 -42.01 42.72 -19.01
C LEU A 229 -43.34 43.10 -19.65
N TRP A 230 -44.32 42.19 -19.59
CA TRP A 230 -45.65 42.39 -20.17
C TRP A 230 -46.36 43.60 -19.54
N ILE A 231 -46.32 43.74 -18.21
CA ILE A 231 -46.95 44.87 -17.52
C ILE A 231 -46.28 46.18 -17.95
N SER A 232 -44.94 46.21 -18.01
CA SER A 232 -44.20 47.40 -18.42
C SER A 232 -44.51 47.82 -19.87
N THR A 233 -44.66 46.87 -20.79
CA THR A 233 -45.03 47.17 -22.19
C THR A 233 -46.49 47.60 -22.30
N HIS A 234 -47.38 46.96 -21.55
CA HIS A 234 -48.80 47.29 -21.53
C HIS A 234 -49.06 48.71 -21.01
N ASN A 235 -48.38 49.10 -19.92
CA ASN A 235 -48.45 50.48 -19.42
C ASN A 235 -47.92 51.48 -20.45
N ALA A 236 -46.89 51.13 -21.22
CA ALA A 236 -46.34 51.98 -22.27
C ALA A 236 -47.37 52.25 -23.38
N ASP A 237 -48.10 51.21 -23.78
CA ASP A 237 -49.15 51.30 -24.80
C ASP A 237 -50.30 52.19 -24.32
N ILE A 238 -50.79 51.99 -23.09
CA ILE A 238 -51.86 52.82 -22.51
C ILE A 238 -51.41 54.28 -22.40
N ILE A 239 -50.20 54.54 -21.90
CA ILE A 239 -49.65 55.91 -21.82
C ILE A 239 -49.58 56.56 -23.21
N ALA A 240 -49.22 55.80 -24.26
CA ALA A 240 -49.17 56.30 -25.63
C ALA A 240 -50.58 56.66 -26.16
N ASP A 241 -51.59 55.83 -25.87
CA ASP A 241 -52.98 56.08 -26.27
C ASP A 241 -53.57 57.32 -25.57
N LEU A 242 -53.33 57.47 -24.25
CA LEU A 242 -53.77 58.65 -23.49
C LEU A 242 -53.11 59.94 -24.00
N LEU A 243 -51.82 59.89 -24.35
CA LEU A 243 -51.12 61.02 -24.97
C LEU A 243 -51.68 61.38 -26.34
N LEU A 244 -52.01 60.38 -27.16
CA LEU A 244 -52.62 60.59 -28.46
C LEU A 244 -54.00 61.23 -28.32
N GLY A 245 -54.78 60.80 -27.32
CA GLY A 245 -56.07 61.41 -26.94
C GLY A 245 -55.92 62.88 -26.55
N LEU A 246 -54.99 63.20 -25.65
CA LEU A 246 -54.69 64.59 -25.24
C LEU A 246 -54.20 65.45 -26.41
N ALA A 247 -53.35 64.91 -27.28
CA ALA A 247 -52.86 65.61 -28.47
C ALA A 247 -54.00 65.92 -29.45
N ARG A 248 -54.88 64.94 -29.70
CA ARG A 248 -56.07 65.11 -30.54
C ARG A 248 -57.01 66.16 -29.96
N HIS A 249 -57.26 66.14 -28.65
CA HIS A 249 -58.10 67.14 -27.99
C HIS A 249 -57.51 68.55 -28.12
N TYR A 250 -56.20 68.71 -27.90
CA TYR A 250 -55.52 69.98 -28.12
C TYR A 250 -55.64 70.47 -29.58
N ASP A 251 -55.40 69.60 -30.56
CA ASP A 251 -55.52 69.94 -31.98
C ASP A 251 -56.95 70.38 -32.31
N GLN A 252 -57.97 69.65 -31.85
CA GLN A 252 -59.38 70.00 -32.05
C GLN A 252 -59.74 71.34 -31.39
N CYS A 253 -59.23 71.62 -30.19
CA CYS A 253 -59.39 72.91 -29.52
C CYS A 253 -58.75 74.06 -30.32
N THR A 254 -57.55 73.86 -30.88
CA THR A 254 -56.87 74.88 -31.69
C THR A 254 -57.57 75.13 -33.02
N LEU A 255 -58.11 74.10 -33.66
CA LEU A 255 -58.92 74.20 -34.86
C LEU A 255 -60.20 75.00 -34.59
N ALA A 256 -60.93 74.67 -33.52
CA ALA A 256 -62.14 75.38 -33.10
C ALA A 256 -61.86 76.86 -32.82
N LEU A 257 -60.77 77.16 -32.12
CA LEU A 257 -60.35 78.52 -31.80
C LEU A 257 -59.97 79.33 -33.05
N ASN A 258 -59.25 78.72 -33.98
CA ASN A 258 -58.80 79.36 -35.22
C ASN A 258 -59.99 79.69 -36.13
N ASP A 259 -60.92 78.75 -36.30
CA ASP A 259 -62.14 78.93 -37.10
C ASP A 259 -62.98 80.12 -36.58
N ILE A 260 -63.21 80.17 -35.27
CA ILE A 260 -63.99 81.25 -34.64
C ILE A 260 -63.24 82.60 -34.73
N SER A 261 -61.90 82.59 -34.64
CA SER A 261 -61.09 83.82 -34.76
C SER A 261 -61.05 84.41 -36.18
N ASN A 262 -61.11 83.55 -37.20
CA ASN A 262 -61.10 83.96 -38.61
C ASN A 262 -62.50 84.29 -39.14
N GLY A 263 -63.54 84.23 -38.31
CA GLY A 263 -64.93 84.44 -38.74
C GLY A 263 -65.47 83.32 -39.63
N ALA A 264 -64.79 82.18 -39.69
CA ALA A 264 -65.27 80.98 -40.35
C ALA A 264 -66.22 80.24 -39.39
N SER A 265 -67.39 79.83 -39.89
CA SER A 265 -68.20 78.84 -39.18
C SER A 265 -67.39 77.54 -39.15
N VAL A 266 -67.15 77.00 -37.96
CA VAL A 266 -66.45 75.74 -37.69
C VAL A 266 -66.83 74.71 -38.76
N SER A 267 -65.88 74.51 -39.67
CA SER A 267 -65.92 73.72 -40.91
C SER A 267 -66.91 74.14 -42.02
N THR A 268 -66.38 74.41 -43.22
CA THR A 268 -67.06 74.70 -44.50
C THR A 268 -67.99 73.57 -45.02
N LEU A 269 -68.42 72.62 -44.18
CA LEU A 269 -69.16 71.42 -44.56
C LEU A 269 -70.23 70.94 -43.56
N VAL A 270 -70.58 71.70 -42.51
CA VAL A 270 -71.35 71.16 -41.38
C VAL A 270 -72.55 72.05 -40.97
N ASP A 271 -73.71 71.41 -40.76
CA ASP A 271 -74.96 72.01 -40.28
C ASP A 271 -74.79 72.66 -38.89
N PRO A 272 -75.48 73.79 -38.56
CA PRO A 272 -75.40 74.43 -37.25
C PRO A 272 -75.62 73.52 -36.03
N GLY A 273 -76.34 72.40 -36.16
CA GLY A 273 -76.52 71.43 -35.07
C GLY A 273 -75.24 70.64 -34.74
N GLU A 274 -74.49 70.22 -35.75
CA GLU A 274 -73.25 69.46 -35.60
C GLU A 274 -72.11 70.32 -35.02
N LYS A 275 -72.15 71.65 -35.19
CA LYS A 275 -71.21 72.59 -34.55
C LYS A 275 -71.42 72.66 -33.03
N GLU A 276 -72.67 72.67 -32.59
CA GLU A 276 -73.00 72.68 -31.16
C GLU A 276 -72.63 71.34 -30.52
N GLU A 277 -72.83 70.24 -31.24
CA GLU A 277 -72.38 68.90 -30.84
C GLU A 277 -70.85 68.82 -30.70
N PHE A 278 -70.09 69.34 -31.68
CA PHE A 278 -68.62 69.36 -31.63
C PHE A 278 -68.07 70.19 -30.46
N LEU A 279 -68.64 71.36 -30.19
CA LEU A 279 -68.27 72.15 -29.01
C LEU A 279 -68.65 71.43 -27.70
N GLY A 280 -69.77 70.70 -27.69
CA GLY A 280 -70.17 69.86 -26.55
C GLY A 280 -69.26 68.65 -26.34
N VAL A 281 -68.62 68.11 -27.39
CA VAL A 281 -67.54 67.11 -27.25
C VAL A 281 -66.31 67.75 -26.61
N LEU A 282 -65.87 68.90 -27.10
CA LEU A 282 -64.72 69.61 -26.54
C LEU A 282 -64.89 69.98 -25.07
N ASP A 283 -66.09 70.39 -24.65
CA ASP A 283 -66.37 70.69 -23.24
C ASP A 283 -66.35 69.42 -22.38
N ARG A 284 -66.89 68.30 -22.87
CA ARG A 284 -66.86 67.01 -22.16
C ARG A 284 -65.44 66.47 -22.01
N ASP A 285 -64.67 66.45 -23.09
CA ASP A 285 -63.28 66.03 -23.06
C ASP A 285 -62.47 66.94 -22.14
N GLY A 286 -62.78 68.24 -22.12
CA GLY A 286 -62.16 69.23 -21.25
C GLY A 286 -62.38 68.98 -19.75
N GLU A 287 -63.50 68.36 -19.36
CA GLU A 287 -63.78 67.94 -17.98
C GLU A 287 -62.99 66.68 -17.60
N GLN A 288 -62.64 65.83 -18.57
CA GLN A 288 -61.92 64.56 -18.36
C GLN A 288 -60.39 64.71 -18.35
N ILE A 289 -59.84 65.86 -18.76
CA ILE A 289 -58.38 66.09 -18.84
C ILE A 289 -57.67 65.75 -17.52
N ASP A 290 -58.23 66.17 -16.38
CA ASP A 290 -57.58 65.96 -15.09
C ASP A 290 -57.58 64.47 -14.69
N GLU A 291 -58.64 63.72 -15.02
CA GLU A 291 -58.75 62.27 -14.80
C GLU A 291 -57.73 61.51 -15.66
N VAL A 292 -57.62 61.85 -16.94
CA VAL A 292 -56.60 61.28 -17.85
C VAL A 292 -55.18 61.59 -17.36
N LEU A 293 -54.94 62.79 -16.83
CA LEU A 293 -53.63 63.12 -16.25
C LEU A 293 -53.34 62.32 -14.98
N ASP A 294 -54.33 62.06 -14.14
CA ASP A 294 -54.17 61.21 -12.95
C ASP A 294 -53.86 59.77 -13.35
N GLU A 295 -54.54 59.24 -14.37
CA GLU A 295 -54.27 57.91 -14.93
C GLU A 295 -52.84 57.80 -15.48
N VAL A 296 -52.38 58.79 -16.26
CA VAL A 296 -50.99 58.82 -16.74
C VAL A 296 -50.01 58.86 -15.56
N ARG A 297 -50.28 59.62 -14.50
CA ARG A 297 -49.40 59.66 -13.32
C ARG A 297 -49.35 58.31 -12.60
N GLU A 298 -50.49 57.63 -12.48
CA GLU A 298 -50.57 56.30 -11.85
C GLU A 298 -49.78 55.27 -12.65
N LEU A 299 -49.94 55.23 -13.97
CA LEU A 299 -49.20 54.32 -14.85
C LEU A 299 -47.69 54.58 -14.81
N VAL A 300 -47.27 55.84 -14.77
CA VAL A 300 -45.85 56.20 -14.60
C VAL A 300 -45.32 55.72 -13.25
N GLY A 301 -46.06 55.96 -12.17
CA GLY A 301 -45.69 55.46 -10.85
C GLY A 301 -45.56 53.93 -10.83
N HIS A 302 -46.47 53.23 -11.50
CA HIS A 302 -46.41 51.78 -11.61
C HIS A 302 -45.16 51.29 -12.37
N CYS A 303 -44.79 51.95 -13.47
CA CYS A 303 -43.54 51.67 -14.20
C CYS A 303 -42.29 51.91 -13.34
N GLU A 304 -42.27 52.96 -12.51
CA GLU A 304 -41.17 53.24 -11.58
C GLU A 304 -41.08 52.19 -10.45
N ASP A 305 -42.21 51.76 -9.89
CA ASP A 305 -42.26 50.73 -8.85
C ASP A 305 -41.76 49.36 -9.37
N ILE A 306 -42.12 49.01 -10.60
CA ILE A 306 -41.57 47.81 -11.27
C ILE A 306 -40.06 47.94 -11.43
N GLY A 307 -39.59 49.10 -11.92
CA GLY A 307 -38.16 49.35 -12.13
C GLY A 307 -37.35 49.21 -10.84
N THR A 308 -37.82 49.79 -9.73
CA THR A 308 -37.15 49.71 -8.42
C THR A 308 -37.15 48.29 -7.86
N THR A 309 -38.22 47.53 -8.05
CA THR A 309 -38.30 46.12 -7.65
C THR A 309 -37.26 45.27 -8.38
N LEU A 310 -37.15 45.44 -9.71
CA LEU A 310 -36.17 44.72 -10.52
C LEU A 310 -34.74 45.16 -10.25
N GLU A 311 -34.50 46.45 -9.96
CA GLU A 311 -33.18 46.95 -9.56
C GLU A 311 -32.70 46.28 -8.27
N GLY A 312 -33.57 46.20 -7.25
CA GLY A 312 -33.26 45.52 -5.99
C GLY A 312 -32.95 44.03 -6.18
N TYR A 313 -33.75 43.35 -7.01
CA TYR A 313 -33.52 41.95 -7.36
C TYR A 313 -32.20 41.75 -8.13
N LEU A 314 -31.91 42.60 -9.12
CA LEU A 314 -30.68 42.58 -9.89
C LEU A 314 -29.45 42.83 -9.02
N GLY A 315 -29.54 43.75 -8.05
CA GLY A 315 -28.46 44.01 -7.09
C GLY A 315 -28.12 42.77 -6.25
N ALA A 316 -29.15 42.10 -5.71
CA ALA A 316 -28.96 40.86 -4.96
C ALA A 316 -28.39 39.73 -5.83
N LEU A 317 -28.88 39.60 -7.07
CA LEU A 317 -28.40 38.62 -8.05
C LEU A 317 -26.94 38.86 -8.43
N THR A 318 -26.56 40.11 -8.67
CA THR A 318 -25.18 40.50 -9.01
C THR A 318 -24.23 40.20 -7.86
N SER A 319 -24.62 40.52 -6.62
CA SER A 319 -23.85 40.17 -5.43
C SER A 319 -23.65 38.64 -5.31
N ALA A 320 -24.70 37.85 -5.54
CA ALA A 320 -24.59 36.38 -5.50
C ALA A 320 -23.67 35.84 -6.62
N TYR A 321 -23.78 36.41 -7.82
CA TYR A 321 -22.93 36.06 -8.96
C TYR A 321 -21.45 36.38 -8.70
N ASP A 322 -21.15 37.57 -8.18
CA ASP A 322 -19.78 38.01 -7.88
C ASP A 322 -19.14 37.14 -6.79
N GLN A 323 -19.90 36.83 -5.73
CA GLN A 323 -19.43 35.93 -4.67
C GLN A 323 -19.17 34.52 -5.21
N THR A 324 -20.08 33.97 -6.03
CA THR A 324 -19.89 32.65 -6.64
C THR A 324 -18.68 32.64 -7.57
N THR A 325 -18.48 33.71 -8.35
CA THR A 325 -17.33 33.86 -9.26
C THR A 325 -16.01 33.95 -8.49
N ALA A 326 -15.97 34.72 -7.40
CA ALA A 326 -14.80 34.81 -6.54
C ALA A 326 -14.43 33.44 -5.93
N LEU A 327 -15.43 32.66 -5.50
CA LEU A 327 -15.21 31.32 -4.99
C LEU A 327 -14.74 30.36 -6.09
N PHE A 328 -15.28 30.45 -7.29
CA PHE A 328 -14.82 29.66 -8.43
C PHE A 328 -13.35 29.95 -8.75
N THR A 329 -12.93 31.23 -8.79
CA THR A 329 -11.52 31.59 -8.99
C THR A 329 -10.63 31.06 -7.86
N ARG A 330 -11.11 31.06 -6.62
CA ARG A 330 -10.38 30.45 -5.49
C ARG A 330 -10.23 28.93 -5.66
N LEU A 331 -11.28 28.25 -6.12
CA LEU A 331 -11.27 26.81 -6.41
C LEU A 331 -10.32 26.47 -7.57
N GLU A 332 -10.27 27.31 -8.61
CA GLU A 332 -9.32 27.18 -9.71
C GLU A 332 -7.88 27.37 -9.25
N GLY A 333 -7.63 28.37 -8.38
CA GLY A 333 -6.34 28.56 -7.73
C GLY A 333 -5.91 27.34 -6.89
N PHE A 334 -6.85 26.78 -6.12
CA PHE A 334 -6.63 25.53 -5.40
C PHE A 334 -6.30 24.36 -6.35
N GLY A 335 -7.07 24.19 -7.42
CA GLY A 335 -6.87 23.11 -8.40
C GLY A 335 -5.53 23.18 -9.14
N THR A 336 -4.97 24.38 -9.32
CA THR A 336 -3.71 24.60 -10.05
C THR A 336 -2.47 24.57 -9.15
N ALA A 337 -2.56 25.07 -7.92
CA ALA A 337 -1.41 25.21 -7.02
C ALA A 337 -1.39 24.14 -5.91
N THR A 338 -2.52 23.95 -5.22
CA THR A 338 -2.57 23.18 -3.97
C THR A 338 -2.91 21.71 -4.19
N LEU A 339 -3.90 21.41 -5.04
CA LEU A 339 -4.29 20.03 -5.35
C LEU A 339 -3.12 19.19 -5.90
N PRO A 340 -2.27 19.69 -6.82
CA PRO A 340 -1.09 18.93 -7.26
C PRO A 340 -0.08 18.66 -6.14
N ALA A 341 0.01 19.55 -5.14
CA ALA A 341 0.88 19.35 -3.99
C ALA A 341 0.38 18.20 -3.10
N HIS A 342 -0.94 18.16 -2.81
CA HIS A 342 -1.55 17.03 -2.09
C HIS A 342 -1.40 15.72 -2.85
N LEU A 343 -1.72 15.69 -4.14
CA LEU A 343 -1.56 14.49 -4.99
C LEU A 343 -0.09 14.06 -5.10
N GLY A 344 0.82 15.03 -5.16
CA GLY A 344 2.26 14.79 -5.10
C GLY A 344 2.69 14.13 -3.80
N ALA A 345 2.19 14.62 -2.66
CA ALA A 345 2.44 14.04 -1.35
C ALA A 345 1.87 12.62 -1.21
N THR A 346 0.66 12.37 -1.72
CA THR A 346 0.10 11.01 -1.79
C THR A 346 0.95 10.09 -2.66
N LYS A 347 1.44 10.58 -3.79
CA LYS A 347 2.32 9.79 -4.67
C LYS A 347 3.65 9.47 -3.99
N THR A 348 4.24 10.40 -3.26
CA THR A 348 5.45 10.13 -2.49
C THR A 348 5.18 9.12 -1.37
N PHE A 349 4.04 9.23 -0.69
CA PHE A 349 3.60 8.25 0.31
C PHE A 349 3.52 6.84 -0.29
N THR A 350 2.82 6.66 -1.42
CA THR A 350 2.68 5.33 -2.03
C THR A 350 4.02 4.76 -2.52
N GLN A 351 4.91 5.61 -3.04
CA GLN A 351 6.25 5.18 -3.44
C GLN A 351 7.10 4.75 -2.23
N THR A 352 7.20 5.60 -1.20
CA THR A 352 7.96 5.29 0.02
C THR A 352 7.40 4.06 0.71
N ARG A 353 6.07 3.89 0.71
CA ARG A 353 5.42 2.70 1.27
C ARG A 353 5.81 1.43 0.50
N ALA A 354 5.85 1.48 -0.83
CA ALA A 354 6.29 0.34 -1.64
C ALA A 354 7.75 -0.07 -1.31
N GLU A 355 8.64 0.91 -1.15
CA GLU A 355 10.04 0.70 -0.75
C GLU A 355 10.12 0.09 0.67
N GLN A 356 9.32 0.58 1.62
CA GLN A 356 9.25 0.06 2.98
C GLN A 356 8.68 -1.37 3.03
N THR A 357 7.64 -1.68 2.27
CA THR A 357 7.08 -3.04 2.17
C THR A 357 8.12 -4.02 1.59
N GLU A 358 8.89 -3.61 0.58
CA GLU A 358 10.01 -4.42 0.09
C GLU A 358 11.03 -4.67 1.22
N HIS A 359 11.42 -3.62 1.95
CA HIS A 359 12.38 -3.75 3.05
C HIS A 359 11.87 -4.67 4.18
N ILE A 360 10.61 -4.54 4.59
CA ILE A 360 9.96 -5.43 5.57
C ILE A 360 9.98 -6.87 5.07
N SER A 361 9.69 -7.10 3.79
CA SER A 361 9.71 -8.45 3.21
C SER A 361 11.12 -9.08 3.26
N THR A 362 12.17 -8.28 3.05
CA THR A 362 13.56 -8.76 3.17
C THR A 362 13.94 -9.11 4.62
N LEU A 363 13.51 -8.31 5.60
CA LEU A 363 13.71 -8.61 7.01
C LEU A 363 12.94 -9.87 7.43
N HIS A 364 11.68 -9.99 7.00
CA HIS A 364 10.86 -11.17 7.25
C HIS A 364 11.54 -12.44 6.69
N SER A 365 12.03 -12.38 5.45
CA SER A 365 12.80 -13.48 4.84
C SER A 365 14.07 -13.82 5.64
N SER A 366 14.79 -12.79 6.10
CA SER A 366 16.02 -12.97 6.89
C SER A 366 15.75 -13.64 8.24
N LEU A 367 14.70 -13.21 8.94
CA LEU A 367 14.29 -13.78 10.23
C LEU A 367 13.79 -15.23 10.05
N SER A 368 13.11 -15.50 8.94
CA SER A 368 12.64 -16.85 8.58
C SER A 368 13.80 -17.79 8.27
N HIS A 369 14.80 -17.29 7.55
CA HIS A 369 16.04 -18.02 7.28
C HIS A 369 16.77 -18.34 8.58
N LEU A 370 16.83 -17.38 9.51
CA LEU A 370 17.50 -17.55 10.80
C LEU A 370 16.79 -18.59 11.68
N HIS A 371 15.47 -18.52 11.77
CA HIS A 371 14.66 -19.53 12.44
C HIS A 371 14.88 -20.93 11.83
N THR A 372 14.89 -21.04 10.50
CA THR A 372 15.15 -22.29 9.79
C THR A 372 16.56 -22.82 10.06
N HIS A 373 17.56 -21.93 10.07
CA HIS A 373 18.94 -22.29 10.36
C HIS A 373 19.09 -22.88 11.75
N TYR A 374 18.55 -22.23 12.79
CA TYR A 374 18.66 -22.73 14.16
C TYR A 374 17.81 -23.97 14.43
N THR A 375 16.67 -24.11 13.76
CA THR A 375 15.88 -25.36 13.78
C THR A 375 16.71 -26.52 13.19
N ASN A 376 17.33 -26.31 12.03
CA ASN A 376 18.19 -27.31 11.40
C ASN A 376 19.45 -27.60 12.20
N PHE A 377 20.02 -26.60 12.88
CA PHE A 377 21.15 -26.78 13.78
C PHE A 377 20.80 -27.70 14.95
N SER A 378 19.64 -27.50 15.60
CA SER A 378 19.14 -28.39 16.65
C SER A 378 18.95 -29.82 16.13
N HIS A 379 18.31 -29.98 14.96
CA HIS A 379 18.14 -31.30 14.33
C HIS A 379 19.48 -31.97 13.99
N ALA A 380 20.45 -31.23 13.45
CA ALA A 380 21.78 -31.75 13.14
C ALA A 380 22.54 -32.19 14.40
N TYR A 381 22.38 -31.44 15.51
CA TYR A 381 22.96 -31.82 16.80
C TYR A 381 22.37 -33.15 17.32
N THR A 382 21.04 -33.30 17.32
CA THR A 382 20.39 -34.56 17.74
C THR A 382 20.80 -35.76 16.86
N ALA A 383 20.90 -35.55 15.54
CA ALA A 383 21.39 -36.58 14.61
C ALA A 383 22.86 -36.95 14.88
N SER A 384 23.70 -35.96 15.24
CA SER A 384 25.11 -36.18 15.57
C SER A 384 25.26 -37.02 16.85
N LEU A 385 24.42 -36.79 17.88
CA LEU A 385 24.38 -37.62 19.08
C LEU A 385 24.01 -39.07 18.75
N ALA A 386 22.99 -39.28 17.94
CA ALA A 386 22.57 -40.62 17.51
C ALA A 386 23.70 -41.34 16.74
N GLU A 387 24.41 -40.64 15.86
CA GLU A 387 25.53 -41.20 15.11
C GLU A 387 26.73 -41.54 16.00
N ILE A 388 27.03 -40.71 17.01
CA ILE A 388 28.08 -41.01 18.00
C ILE A 388 27.72 -42.28 18.79
N GLN A 389 26.48 -42.39 19.25
CA GLN A 389 26.02 -43.60 19.95
C GLN A 389 26.11 -44.85 19.05
N ARG A 390 25.76 -44.71 17.77
CA ARG A 390 25.94 -45.78 16.78
C ARG A 390 27.41 -46.19 16.62
N ARG A 391 28.34 -45.23 16.62
CA ARG A 391 29.79 -45.53 16.55
C ARG A 391 30.30 -46.20 17.82
N HIS A 392 29.86 -45.77 19.00
CA HIS A 392 30.22 -46.43 20.26
C HIS A 392 29.74 -47.88 20.31
N THR A 393 28.47 -48.12 19.96
CA THR A 393 27.91 -49.49 19.91
C THR A 393 28.62 -50.36 18.88
N TYR A 394 28.95 -49.82 17.70
CA TYR A 394 29.71 -50.55 16.69
C TYR A 394 31.13 -50.87 17.17
N ASN A 395 31.82 -49.92 17.79
CA ASN A 395 33.15 -50.14 18.37
C ASN A 395 33.13 -51.20 19.46
N ALA A 396 32.15 -51.18 20.36
CA ALA A 396 31.97 -52.21 21.39
C ALA A 396 31.76 -53.60 20.76
N HIS A 397 30.98 -53.68 19.69
CA HIS A 397 30.78 -54.92 18.95
C HIS A 397 32.08 -55.42 18.28
N VAL A 398 32.87 -54.53 17.69
CA VAL A 398 34.19 -54.87 17.12
C VAL A 398 35.14 -55.38 18.21
N LEU A 399 35.20 -54.71 19.37
CA LEU A 399 36.03 -55.14 20.49
C LEU A 399 35.60 -56.52 21.01
N SER A 400 34.30 -56.79 21.10
CA SER A 400 33.78 -58.11 21.49
C SER A 400 34.17 -59.23 20.49
N ILE A 401 34.16 -58.94 19.18
CA ILE A 401 34.66 -59.89 18.17
C ILE A 401 36.15 -60.15 18.38
N ILE A 402 36.94 -59.09 18.60
CA ILE A 402 38.39 -59.21 18.84
C ILE A 402 38.63 -60.09 20.07
N GLU A 403 37.98 -59.80 21.19
CA GLU A 403 38.06 -60.59 22.43
C GLU A 403 37.69 -62.06 22.20
N SER A 404 36.57 -62.33 21.53
CA SER A 404 36.15 -63.70 21.18
C SER A 404 37.16 -64.41 20.29
N THR A 405 37.75 -63.73 19.30
CA THR A 405 38.75 -64.34 18.42
C THR A 405 40.07 -64.60 19.13
N LEU A 406 40.47 -63.73 20.05
CA LEU A 406 41.65 -63.93 20.89
C LEU A 406 41.44 -65.13 21.82
N GLU A 407 40.24 -65.29 22.37
CA GLU A 407 39.90 -66.44 23.21
C GLU A 407 39.87 -67.75 22.40
N GLU A 408 39.30 -67.77 21.19
CA GLU A 408 39.38 -68.92 20.29
C GLU A 408 40.82 -69.29 19.96
N LEU A 409 41.68 -68.30 19.70
CA LEU A 409 43.11 -68.52 19.43
C LEU A 409 43.84 -69.06 20.67
N ARG A 410 43.49 -68.58 21.86
CA ARG A 410 44.03 -69.08 23.14
C ARG A 410 43.68 -70.55 23.33
N VAL A 411 42.42 -70.93 23.14
CA VAL A 411 41.94 -72.32 23.26
C VAL A 411 42.62 -73.24 22.24
N LEU A 412 42.73 -72.82 20.98
CA LEU A 412 43.45 -73.60 19.96
C LEU A 412 44.94 -73.76 20.28
N GLY A 413 45.55 -72.73 20.87
CA GLY A 413 46.93 -72.79 21.36
C GLY A 413 47.10 -73.82 22.48
N GLU A 414 46.18 -73.84 23.45
CA GLU A 414 46.18 -74.82 24.54
C GLU A 414 45.94 -76.25 24.05
N GLU A 415 45.03 -76.45 23.09
CA GLU A 415 44.79 -77.75 22.46
C GLU A 415 46.04 -78.25 21.71
N GLU A 416 46.70 -77.39 20.93
CA GLU A 416 47.91 -77.75 20.19
C GLU A 416 49.07 -78.08 21.13
N GLU A 417 49.28 -77.31 22.20
CA GLU A 417 50.30 -77.61 23.21
C GLU A 417 49.97 -78.90 23.98
N GLY A 418 48.68 -79.16 24.26
CA GLY A 418 48.21 -80.41 24.84
C GLY A 418 48.46 -81.62 23.93
N ARG A 419 48.18 -81.49 22.63
CA ARG A 419 48.49 -82.52 21.62
C ARG A 419 49.99 -82.74 21.47
N ARG A 420 50.80 -81.68 21.46
CA ARG A 420 52.27 -81.80 21.48
C ARG A 420 52.76 -82.50 22.73
N SER A 421 52.20 -82.18 23.89
CA SER A 421 52.56 -82.81 25.16
C SER A 421 52.19 -84.29 25.19
N GLY A 422 50.99 -84.66 24.75
CA GLY A 422 50.58 -86.07 24.64
C GLY A 422 51.41 -86.86 23.62
N TRP A 423 51.70 -86.26 22.45
CA TRP A 423 52.61 -86.87 21.48
C TRP A 423 54.03 -87.03 22.04
N ARG A 424 54.54 -86.04 22.79
CA ARG A 424 55.85 -86.13 23.48
C ARG A 424 55.88 -87.27 24.49
N GLU A 425 54.80 -87.47 25.22
CA GLU A 425 54.68 -88.56 26.20
C GLU A 425 54.64 -89.93 25.52
N GLU A 426 53.95 -90.04 24.38
CA GLU A 426 53.75 -91.31 23.66
C GLU A 426 54.96 -91.73 22.80
N TRP A 427 55.65 -90.78 22.14
CA TRP A 427 56.72 -91.06 21.16
C TRP A 427 58.04 -90.34 21.43
N GLY A 428 58.08 -89.41 22.40
CA GLY A 428 59.24 -88.54 22.62
C GLY A 428 60.49 -89.28 23.10
N GLY A 429 60.34 -90.40 23.82
CA GLY A 429 61.46 -91.20 24.31
C GLY A 429 62.29 -91.86 23.21
N GLU A 430 61.67 -92.24 22.09
CA GLU A 430 62.36 -92.92 20.97
C GLU A 430 62.96 -91.93 19.95
N VAL A 431 62.41 -90.71 19.86
CA VAL A 431 62.83 -89.72 18.85
C VAL A 431 63.94 -88.78 19.38
N TYR A 432 64.05 -88.58 20.69
CA TYR A 432 65.03 -87.64 21.30
C TYR A 432 66.50 -87.98 21.01
N GLU A 433 66.81 -89.25 20.73
CA GLU A 433 68.18 -89.72 20.43
C GLU A 433 68.61 -89.49 18.98
N THR A 434 67.67 -89.19 18.09
CA THR A 434 67.97 -88.85 16.69
C THR A 434 67.75 -87.37 16.47
N ALA A 435 68.83 -86.64 16.22
CA ALA A 435 68.85 -85.21 15.87
C ALA A 435 68.18 -84.89 14.52
N VAL A 436 67.03 -85.49 14.25
CA VAL A 436 66.26 -85.37 13.01
C VAL A 436 65.61 -84.00 12.93
N TRP A 437 65.13 -83.45 14.06
CA TRP A 437 64.47 -82.14 14.16
C TRP A 437 65.07 -81.30 15.28
N ASP A 438 66.11 -80.51 15.01
CA ASP A 438 66.66 -79.53 15.98
C ASP A 438 66.08 -78.14 15.66
N GLY A 439 65.32 -77.56 16.59
CA GLY A 439 64.76 -76.20 16.47
C GLY A 439 63.24 -76.08 16.15
N GLN A 440 62.50 -77.17 15.93
CA GLN A 440 61.04 -77.14 15.72
C GLN A 440 60.19 -77.74 16.87
N TRP A 441 60.82 -78.19 17.96
CA TRP A 441 60.11 -78.72 19.14
C TRP A 441 59.31 -77.67 19.91
N HIS A 442 59.66 -76.39 19.77
CA HIS A 442 58.99 -75.25 20.40
C HIS A 442 57.96 -74.62 19.44
N GLY A 443 56.97 -75.39 19.00
CA GLY A 443 55.73 -74.90 18.38
C GLY A 443 55.84 -74.29 16.98
N VAL A 444 55.02 -74.75 16.03
CA VAL A 444 54.86 -74.13 14.71
C VAL A 444 54.01 -72.85 14.77
N LEU A 445 53.31 -72.62 15.87
CA LEU A 445 52.91 -71.29 16.32
C LEU A 445 53.85 -70.93 17.46
N SER A 446 54.94 -70.22 17.17
CA SER A 446 55.82 -69.76 18.22
C SER A 446 55.01 -68.95 19.23
N ILE A 447 55.38 -69.08 20.51
CA ILE A 447 54.91 -68.25 21.63
C ILE A 447 54.84 -66.76 21.24
N SER A 448 55.68 -66.31 20.29
CA SER A 448 55.63 -64.96 19.73
C SER A 448 54.33 -64.58 19.00
N THR A 449 53.55 -65.49 18.41
CA THR A 449 52.28 -65.12 17.74
C THR A 449 51.17 -64.84 18.75
N VAL A 450 51.14 -65.62 19.84
CA VAL A 450 50.18 -65.43 20.94
C VAL A 450 50.63 -64.27 21.85
N GLU A 451 51.93 -64.11 22.11
CA GLU A 451 52.47 -62.91 22.77
C GLU A 451 52.32 -61.65 21.90
N PHE A 452 52.43 -61.74 20.57
CA PHE A 452 52.15 -60.62 19.67
C PHE A 452 50.67 -60.26 19.67
N MET A 453 49.77 -61.25 19.65
CA MET A 453 48.32 -61.01 19.75
C MET A 453 47.91 -60.51 21.15
N ARG A 454 48.56 -61.00 22.21
CA ARG A 454 48.39 -60.53 23.58
C ARG A 454 48.98 -59.14 23.78
N TRP A 455 50.11 -58.82 23.16
CA TRP A 455 50.65 -57.46 23.09
C TRP A 455 49.69 -56.55 22.34
N VAL A 456 49.13 -56.97 21.21
CA VAL A 456 48.07 -56.21 20.51
C VAL A 456 46.82 -56.02 21.38
N HIS A 457 46.48 -56.96 22.26
CA HIS A 457 45.33 -56.85 23.17
C HIS A 457 45.60 -55.98 24.42
N GLU A 458 46.72 -56.20 25.12
CA GLU A 458 47.15 -55.38 26.27
C GLU A 458 47.47 -53.93 25.83
N ASP A 459 47.96 -53.75 24.60
CA ASP A 459 48.24 -52.44 24.03
C ASP A 459 47.03 -51.88 23.26
N THR A 460 45.89 -52.58 23.13
CA THR A 460 44.63 -51.95 22.65
C THR A 460 43.98 -51.05 23.70
N ASP A 461 44.17 -51.33 24.99
CA ASP A 461 43.83 -50.40 26.06
C ASP A 461 44.69 -49.13 25.97
N ASN A 462 45.98 -49.26 25.59
CA ASN A 462 46.83 -48.11 25.25
C ASN A 462 46.57 -47.55 23.83
N ALA A 463 46.05 -48.33 22.88
CA ALA A 463 45.72 -47.87 21.54
C ALA A 463 44.47 -47.01 21.55
N SER A 464 43.58 -47.16 22.54
CA SER A 464 42.54 -46.17 22.81
C SER A 464 43.14 -44.82 23.22
N HIS A 465 44.24 -44.83 23.98
CA HIS A 465 45.04 -43.64 24.30
C HIS A 465 45.88 -43.12 23.13
N LEU A 466 46.42 -44.00 22.26
CA LEU A 466 47.22 -43.61 21.09
C LEU A 466 46.39 -43.24 19.86
N LEU A 467 45.19 -43.80 19.67
CA LEU A 467 44.20 -43.34 18.69
C LEU A 467 43.53 -42.04 19.18
N GLY A 468 43.37 -41.88 20.49
CA GLY A 468 43.09 -40.60 21.12
C GLY A 468 44.20 -39.57 20.88
N ALA A 469 45.48 -39.97 20.93
CA ALA A 469 46.62 -39.09 20.65
C ALA A 469 46.83 -38.81 19.14
N LEU A 470 46.58 -39.79 18.26
CA LEU A 470 46.68 -39.65 16.79
C LEU A 470 45.50 -38.88 16.19
N ALA A 471 44.33 -38.89 16.83
CA ALA A 471 43.25 -37.96 16.50
C ALA A 471 43.57 -36.50 16.88
N VAL A 472 44.55 -36.28 17.78
CA VAL A 472 44.94 -34.96 18.30
C VAL A 472 46.19 -34.38 17.62
N THR A 473 46.96 -35.16 16.86
CA THR A 473 48.13 -34.65 16.12
C THR A 473 47.90 -34.57 14.61
N SER A 474 47.04 -33.66 14.14
CA SER A 474 46.83 -33.41 12.70
C SER A 474 47.08 -31.95 12.30
N ALA A 475 48.06 -31.30 12.90
CA ALA A 475 48.43 -29.91 12.57
C ALA A 475 49.36 -29.78 11.34
N GLU A 476 49.96 -30.87 10.83
CA GLU A 476 50.67 -30.83 9.55
C GLU A 476 50.35 -32.05 8.66
N PRO A 477 49.71 -31.85 7.49
CA PRO A 477 49.30 -32.94 6.61
C PRO A 477 50.48 -33.71 5.98
N ALA A 478 51.69 -33.12 5.97
CA ALA A 478 52.89 -33.77 5.44
C ALA A 478 53.41 -34.90 6.34
N PHE A 479 53.25 -34.78 7.66
CA PHE A 479 53.73 -35.77 8.62
C PHE A 479 52.79 -36.98 8.71
N VAL A 480 51.47 -36.76 8.64
CA VAL A 480 50.46 -37.83 8.62
C VAL A 480 50.56 -38.64 7.32
N PHE A 481 50.83 -38.00 6.17
CA PHE A 481 51.07 -38.72 4.91
C PHE A 481 52.35 -39.56 4.93
N ALA A 482 53.46 -39.04 5.49
CA ALA A 482 54.73 -39.77 5.56
C ALA A 482 54.70 -40.90 6.60
N PHE A 483 54.04 -40.70 7.74
CA PHE A 483 53.91 -41.72 8.78
C PHE A 483 52.93 -42.82 8.38
N ALA A 484 51.79 -42.46 7.79
CA ALA A 484 50.83 -43.44 7.24
C ALA A 484 51.45 -44.22 6.07
N SER A 485 52.22 -43.59 5.18
CA SER A 485 52.88 -44.31 4.08
C SER A 485 54.01 -45.22 4.57
N ASN A 486 54.76 -44.82 5.59
CA ASN A 486 55.83 -45.65 6.16
C ASN A 486 55.28 -46.80 7.00
N ALA A 487 54.21 -46.58 7.78
CA ALA A 487 53.52 -47.65 8.49
C ALA A 487 52.84 -48.63 7.51
N LEU A 488 52.24 -48.14 6.43
CA LEU A 488 51.68 -48.94 5.34
C LEU A 488 52.76 -49.74 4.61
N ALA A 489 53.91 -49.11 4.31
CA ALA A 489 55.04 -49.79 3.67
C ALA A 489 55.65 -50.87 4.57
N LEU A 490 55.68 -50.65 5.88
CA LEU A 490 56.22 -51.60 6.85
C LEU A 490 55.23 -52.75 7.10
N LEU A 491 53.93 -52.49 7.20
CA LEU A 491 52.88 -53.52 7.24
C LEU A 491 52.81 -54.33 5.95
N LEU A 492 52.87 -53.69 4.78
CA LEU A 492 52.94 -54.38 3.49
C LEU A 492 54.24 -55.17 3.35
N ALA A 493 55.38 -54.66 3.81
CA ALA A 493 56.64 -55.38 3.79
C ALA A 493 56.62 -56.59 4.73
N ILE A 494 56.00 -56.49 5.92
CA ILE A 494 55.81 -57.61 6.84
C ILE A 494 54.84 -58.63 6.25
N LEU A 495 53.73 -58.21 5.66
CA LEU A 495 52.75 -59.09 5.01
C LEU A 495 53.33 -59.77 3.76
N LEU A 496 54.11 -59.05 2.94
CA LEU A 496 54.85 -59.63 1.80
C LEU A 496 55.96 -60.57 2.27
N TRP A 497 56.68 -60.22 3.34
CA TRP A 497 57.69 -61.09 3.93
C TRP A 497 57.07 -62.38 4.47
N MET A 498 55.93 -62.29 5.16
CA MET A 498 55.19 -63.48 5.61
C MET A 498 54.59 -64.28 4.45
N ALA A 499 53.97 -63.62 3.46
CA ALA A 499 53.35 -64.29 2.31
C ALA A 499 54.37 -64.95 1.37
N VAL A 500 55.58 -64.41 1.24
CA VAL A 500 56.64 -64.97 0.38
C VAL A 500 57.47 -66.01 1.14
N ARG A 501 57.74 -65.84 2.44
CA ARG A 501 58.69 -66.69 3.16
C ARG A 501 58.05 -67.91 3.85
N VAL A 502 56.78 -67.82 4.21
CA VAL A 502 56.05 -68.94 4.85
C VAL A 502 55.74 -70.09 3.88
N PRO A 503 55.27 -69.85 2.63
CA PRO A 503 55.01 -70.95 1.69
C PRO A 503 56.29 -71.55 1.08
N SER A 504 57.34 -70.74 0.91
CA SER A 504 58.52 -71.11 0.11
C SER A 504 59.56 -71.93 0.87
N SER A 505 59.56 -71.88 2.20
CA SER A 505 60.59 -72.50 3.04
C SER A 505 60.21 -73.88 3.61
N MET A 506 58.94 -74.31 3.48
CA MET A 506 58.47 -75.58 4.02
C MET A 506 57.97 -76.51 2.93
N LYS A 507 58.84 -77.42 2.46
CA LYS A 507 58.47 -78.52 1.53
C LYS A 507 57.36 -79.43 2.09
N TRP A 508 57.10 -79.40 3.39
CA TRP A 508 56.02 -80.15 4.06
C TRP A 508 54.62 -79.52 3.87
N TRP A 509 54.52 -78.25 3.45
CA TRP A 509 53.25 -77.51 3.42
C TRP A 509 52.31 -77.91 2.26
N GLN A 510 52.86 -78.48 1.18
CA GLN A 510 52.09 -78.85 -0.03
C GLN A 510 51.52 -80.28 -0.01
N HIS A 511 51.98 -81.17 0.87
CA HIS A 511 51.66 -82.62 0.79
C HIS A 511 50.94 -83.19 2.03
N ASN A 512 50.53 -82.37 3.00
CA ASN A 512 49.81 -82.85 4.19
C ASN A 512 48.26 -82.64 4.06
N PRO A 513 47.45 -83.71 4.06
CA PRO A 513 45.98 -83.63 3.95
C PRO A 513 45.24 -83.03 5.16
N TYR A 514 45.93 -82.72 6.27
CA TYR A 514 45.30 -82.10 7.46
C TYR A 514 45.33 -80.55 7.48
N ASN A 515 45.72 -79.91 6.38
CA ASN A 515 46.08 -78.48 6.35
C ASN A 515 44.92 -77.51 6.02
N ASP A 516 43.69 -78.00 5.82
CA ASP A 516 42.58 -77.14 5.36
C ASP A 516 42.04 -76.19 6.44
N LYS A 517 42.06 -76.60 7.71
CA LYS A 517 41.67 -75.71 8.84
C LYS A 517 42.69 -74.59 9.07
N VAL A 518 43.98 -74.90 9.01
CA VAL A 518 45.06 -73.90 9.15
C VAL A 518 45.07 -72.93 7.97
N LYS A 519 44.85 -73.43 6.74
CA LYS A 519 44.64 -72.57 5.56
C LYS A 519 43.41 -71.67 5.71
N ALA A 520 42.32 -72.16 6.30
CA ALA A 520 41.13 -71.35 6.56
C ALA A 520 41.38 -70.26 7.62
N VAL A 521 42.10 -70.58 8.71
CA VAL A 521 42.50 -69.61 9.74
C VAL A 521 43.45 -68.57 9.16
N TRP A 522 44.44 -68.98 8.37
CA TRP A 522 45.38 -68.06 7.72
C TRP A 522 44.70 -67.16 6.71
N LYS A 523 43.76 -67.70 5.92
CA LYS A 523 42.93 -66.92 4.99
C LYS A 523 42.03 -65.92 5.74
N ARG A 524 41.50 -66.30 6.91
CA ARG A 524 40.75 -65.38 7.79
C ARG A 524 41.65 -64.30 8.39
N ALA A 525 42.84 -64.63 8.86
CA ALA A 525 43.80 -63.67 9.40
C ALA A 525 44.26 -62.65 8.34
N VAL A 526 44.54 -63.10 7.12
CA VAL A 526 44.85 -62.20 5.99
C VAL A 526 43.64 -61.32 5.67
N ASN A 527 42.44 -61.88 5.59
CA ASN A 527 41.24 -61.07 5.36
C ASN A 527 40.97 -60.08 6.50
N MET A 528 41.24 -60.45 7.76
CA MET A 528 41.09 -59.57 8.92
C MET A 528 42.12 -58.43 8.89
N SER A 529 43.36 -58.71 8.48
CA SER A 529 44.40 -57.68 8.31
C SER A 529 44.07 -56.68 7.18
N VAL A 530 43.45 -57.17 6.09
CA VAL A 530 42.93 -56.33 5.02
C VAL A 530 41.74 -55.51 5.50
N TYR A 531 40.88 -56.07 6.36
CA TYR A 531 39.74 -55.35 6.95
C TYR A 531 40.18 -54.28 7.94
N ILE A 532 41.18 -54.55 8.78
CA ILE A 532 41.78 -53.58 9.70
C ILE A 532 42.45 -52.44 8.91
N ALA A 533 43.17 -52.77 7.84
CA ALA A 533 43.70 -51.75 6.92
C ALA A 533 42.58 -50.89 6.33
N TYR A 534 41.45 -51.50 5.94
CA TYR A 534 40.28 -50.77 5.42
C TYR A 534 39.63 -49.86 6.49
N LEU A 535 39.52 -50.33 7.74
CA LEU A 535 38.91 -49.60 8.86
C LEU A 535 39.75 -48.40 9.32
N VAL A 536 41.08 -48.48 9.17
CA VAL A 536 42.01 -47.38 9.45
C VAL A 536 42.12 -46.41 8.26
N LEU A 537 42.04 -46.90 7.02
CA LEU A 537 42.16 -46.07 5.81
C LEU A 537 40.88 -45.33 5.40
N MET A 538 39.69 -45.92 5.60
CA MET A 538 38.42 -45.31 5.18
C MET A 538 38.10 -43.97 5.86
N PRO A 539 38.29 -43.81 7.19
CA PRO A 539 38.11 -42.52 7.85
C PRO A 539 39.09 -41.46 7.33
N ALA A 540 40.34 -41.83 7.07
CA ALA A 540 41.36 -40.92 6.52
C ALA A 540 41.03 -40.49 5.07
N LEU A 541 40.52 -41.40 4.24
CA LEU A 541 40.11 -41.12 2.86
C LEU A 541 38.79 -40.34 2.72
N LEU A 542 37.90 -40.40 3.71
CA LEU A 542 36.63 -39.64 3.72
C LEU A 542 36.77 -38.24 4.35
N VAL A 543 37.64 -38.07 5.34
CA VAL A 543 37.86 -36.78 6.01
C VAL A 543 38.75 -35.84 5.17
N ALA A 544 39.73 -36.37 4.44
CA ALA A 544 40.65 -35.54 3.65
C ALA A 544 39.96 -34.73 2.51
N PRO A 545 39.01 -35.27 1.72
CA PRO A 545 38.27 -34.49 0.72
C PRO A 545 37.31 -33.48 1.36
N ALA A 546 36.65 -33.83 2.47
CA ALA A 546 35.70 -32.93 3.15
C ALA A 546 36.41 -31.70 3.77
N VAL A 547 37.59 -31.90 4.36
CA VAL A 547 38.43 -30.81 4.89
C VAL A 547 39.06 -29.98 3.76
N PHE A 548 39.41 -30.60 2.62
CA PHE A 548 39.90 -29.90 1.43
C PHE A 548 38.81 -29.03 0.78
N VAL A 549 37.58 -29.54 0.66
CA VAL A 549 36.42 -28.78 0.16
C VAL A 549 36.03 -27.65 1.12
N ALA A 550 36.03 -27.90 2.44
CA ALA A 550 35.77 -26.87 3.44
C ALA A 550 36.81 -25.73 3.39
N ARG A 551 38.10 -26.04 3.18
CA ARG A 551 39.15 -25.02 3.02
C ARG A 551 39.11 -24.28 1.67
N MET A 552 38.55 -24.88 0.63
CA MET A 552 38.38 -24.24 -0.69
C MET A 552 37.24 -23.21 -0.70
N PHE A 553 36.28 -23.32 0.21
CA PHE A 553 35.21 -22.34 0.41
C PHE A 553 35.55 -21.21 1.39
N ILE A 554 36.65 -21.33 2.14
CA ILE A 554 37.12 -20.36 3.16
C ILE A 554 38.26 -19.45 2.61
N ARG A 555 38.63 -19.59 1.34
CA ARG A 555 39.46 -18.63 0.58
C ARG A 555 38.66 -18.14 -0.61
#